data_AF-A0A7S0LV37-F1
#
_entry.id   AF-A0A7S0LV37-F1
#
_cell.length_a   1.000
_cell.length_b   1.000
_cell.length_c   1.000
_cell.angle_alpha   90.00
_cell.angle_beta   90.00
_cell.angle_gamma   90.00
#
_symmetry.space_group_name_H-M   'P 1'
#
loop_
_entity.id
_entity.type
_entity.pdbx_description
1 polymer ?
#
loop_
_entity_poly.entity_id
_entity_poly.type
_entity_poly.pdbx_seq_one_letter_code
_entity_poly.pdbx_strand_id
1 'polypeptide(L)'
;KALAVFPLSSTMSAKVKAHEIRGKSAEELLKQAEDLKAELAQLRVAKVSGQGGPSKLAKIKVIRKSIARVLTVYNQNMRTEYRKVYRKRHYKPLDLRIKKTRAIRRRLTTNEARKKTLRQQKKDSYFPRRKYAVKA
;
A
#
# COMPACT_ATOMS: atom_id res chain seq x y z
N LYS A 1 -2.37 42.89 -20.39
CA LYS A 1 -2.51 41.67 -21.22
C LYS A 1 -1.97 40.49 -20.42
N ALA A 2 -2.85 39.85 -19.64
CA ALA A 2 -2.49 38.66 -18.85
C ALA A 2 -2.43 37.45 -19.79
N LEU A 3 -1.26 36.85 -19.94
CA LEU A 3 -1.10 35.60 -20.65
C LEU A 3 -1.69 34.49 -19.78
N ALA A 4 -2.86 34.01 -20.19
CA ALA A 4 -3.48 32.82 -19.64
C ALA A 4 -2.52 31.63 -19.82
N VAL A 5 -2.03 31.09 -18.71
CA VAL A 5 -1.35 29.79 -18.68
C VAL A 5 -2.42 28.74 -18.90
N PHE A 6 -2.66 28.39 -20.17
CA PHE A 6 -3.44 27.23 -20.54
C PHE A 6 -2.79 25.98 -19.92
N PRO A 7 -3.51 25.15 -19.14
CA PRO A 7 -2.98 23.86 -18.75
C PRO A 7 -2.88 23.02 -20.03
N LEU A 8 -1.64 22.70 -20.41
CA LEU A 8 -1.33 21.77 -21.49
C LEU A 8 -2.21 20.53 -21.35
N SER A 9 -3.16 20.43 -22.26
CA SER A 9 -4.09 19.32 -22.38
C SER A 9 -3.31 18.03 -22.63
N SER A 10 -3.87 16.97 -22.07
CA SER A 10 -3.35 15.61 -22.08
C SER A 10 -2.81 15.16 -23.45
N THR A 11 -1.49 15.09 -23.57
CA THR A 11 -0.84 14.44 -24.70
C THR A 11 -1.03 12.90 -24.62
N MET A 12 -1.86 12.38 -25.53
CA MET A 12 -1.78 11.04 -26.14
C MET A 12 -1.94 9.79 -25.24
N SER A 13 -3.19 9.39 -25.00
CA SER A 13 -3.73 8.02 -25.18
C SER A 13 -2.89 6.77 -24.77
N ALA A 14 -2.18 6.70 -23.64
CA ALA A 14 -1.58 5.38 -23.30
C ALA A 14 -1.35 4.98 -21.85
N LYS A 15 -1.25 5.89 -20.87
CA LYS A 15 -0.73 5.49 -19.54
C LYS A 15 -1.60 6.01 -18.40
N VAL A 16 -2.36 5.12 -17.77
CA VAL A 16 -3.09 5.41 -16.52
C VAL A 16 -2.11 5.88 -15.45
N LYS A 17 -2.29 7.09 -14.92
CA LYS A 17 -1.51 7.60 -13.79
C LYS A 17 -2.25 7.30 -12.48
N ALA A 18 -1.49 6.88 -11.47
CA ALA A 18 -2.08 6.41 -10.21
C ALA A 18 -2.76 7.52 -9.40
N HIS A 19 -2.28 8.76 -9.45
CA HIS A 19 -2.88 9.86 -8.68
C HIS A 19 -4.26 10.27 -9.24
N GLU A 20 -4.46 10.18 -10.55
CA GLU A 20 -5.72 10.52 -11.22
C GLU A 20 -6.86 9.54 -10.87
N ILE A 21 -6.52 8.27 -10.61
CA ILE A 21 -7.51 7.21 -10.34
C ILE A 21 -7.80 6.99 -8.85
N ARG A 22 -7.03 7.59 -7.93
CA ARG A 22 -7.22 7.38 -6.48
C ARG A 22 -8.52 7.98 -5.94
N GLY A 23 -9.01 9.06 -6.56
CA GLY A 23 -10.25 9.73 -6.17
C GLY A 23 -11.52 9.14 -6.80
N LYS A 24 -11.39 8.15 -7.70
CA LYS A 24 -12.52 7.53 -8.38
C LYS A 24 -13.24 6.52 -7.50
N SER A 25 -14.51 6.26 -7.81
CA SER A 25 -15.30 5.25 -7.10
C SER A 25 -14.81 3.82 -7.39
N ALA A 26 -15.15 2.87 -6.50
CA ALA A 26 -14.76 1.47 -6.67
C ALA A 26 -15.36 0.86 -7.96
N GLU A 27 -16.58 1.24 -8.31
CA GLU A 27 -17.28 0.77 -9.51
C GLU A 27 -16.62 1.29 -10.79
N GLU A 28 -16.23 2.57 -10.82
CA GLU A 28 -15.49 3.15 -11.94
C GLU A 28 -14.14 2.46 -12.17
N LEU A 29 -13.43 2.09 -11.09
CA LEU A 29 -12.17 1.37 -11.20
C LEU A 29 -12.35 -0.03 -11.77
N LEU A 30 -13.44 -0.72 -11.43
CA LEU A 30 -13.76 -2.04 -11.97
C LEU A 30 -14.14 -1.98 -13.45
N LYS A 31 -15.01 -1.04 -13.83
CA LYS A 31 -15.37 -0.79 -15.24
C LYS A 31 -14.12 -0.46 -16.07
N GLN A 32 -13.28 0.46 -15.60
CA GLN A 32 -12.02 0.80 -16.26
C GLN A 32 -11.08 -0.40 -16.39
N ALA A 33 -11.09 -1.34 -15.43
CA ALA A 33 -10.30 -2.57 -15.52
C ALA A 33 -10.85 -3.56 -16.56
N GLU A 34 -12.17 -3.64 -16.72
CA GLU A 34 -12.84 -4.48 -17.73
C GLU A 34 -12.57 -3.99 -19.15
N ASP A 35 -12.69 -2.69 -19.38
CA ASP A 35 -12.39 -2.06 -20.68
C ASP A 35 -10.94 -2.33 -21.11
N LEU A 36 -9.99 -2.13 -20.19
CA LEU A 36 -8.56 -2.38 -20.44
C LEU A 36 -8.26 -3.87 -20.67
N LYS A 37 -9.02 -4.79 -20.06
CA LYS A 37 -8.89 -6.24 -20.30
C LYS A 37 -9.42 -6.61 -21.68
N ALA A 38 -10.53 -6.03 -22.11
CA ALA A 38 -11.08 -6.24 -23.45
C ALA A 38 -10.10 -5.74 -24.52
N GLU A 39 -9.55 -4.53 -24.36
CA GLU A 39 -8.54 -3.98 -25.26
C GLU A 39 -7.28 -4.88 -25.31
N LEU A 40 -6.83 -5.37 -24.15
CA LEU A 40 -5.69 -6.29 -24.09
C LEU A 40 -5.97 -7.62 -24.79
N ALA A 41 -7.20 -8.15 -24.70
CA ALA A 41 -7.59 -9.37 -25.40
C ALA A 41 -7.55 -9.17 -26.92
N GLN A 42 -8.11 -8.06 -27.42
CA GLN A 42 -8.06 -7.70 -28.84
C GLN A 42 -6.62 -7.57 -29.35
N LEU A 43 -5.73 -6.92 -28.58
CA LEU A 43 -4.32 -6.78 -28.96
C LEU A 43 -3.55 -8.11 -28.95
N ARG A 44 -3.95 -9.08 -28.10
CA ARG A 44 -3.37 -10.43 -28.12
C ARG A 44 -3.78 -11.20 -29.35
N VAL A 45 -5.04 -11.12 -29.76
CA VAL A 45 -5.53 -11.75 -31.01
C VAL A 45 -4.80 -11.15 -32.21
N ALA A 46 -4.71 -9.81 -32.29
CA ALA A 46 -4.00 -9.11 -33.37
C ALA A 46 -2.49 -9.45 -33.43
N LYS A 47 -1.87 -9.78 -32.30
CA LYS A 47 -0.49 -10.28 -32.25
C LYS A 47 -0.38 -11.68 -32.86
N VAL A 48 -1.33 -12.57 -32.56
CA VAL A 48 -1.32 -13.96 -33.04
C VAL A 48 -1.65 -14.04 -34.53
N SER A 49 -2.60 -13.24 -35.02
CA SER A 49 -2.98 -13.21 -36.44
C SER A 49 -1.96 -12.52 -37.35
N GLY A 50 -0.85 -12.01 -36.80
CA GLY A 50 0.20 -11.31 -37.57
C GLY A 50 -0.23 -9.95 -38.12
N GLN A 51 -1.48 -9.52 -37.92
CA GLN A 51 -2.07 -8.29 -38.45
C GLN A 51 -1.69 -7.03 -37.64
N GLY A 52 -0.80 -7.16 -36.65
CA GLY A 52 -0.41 -6.10 -35.73
C GLY A 52 0.90 -5.40 -36.13
N GLY A 53 0.80 -4.16 -36.65
CA GLY A 53 1.97 -3.28 -36.80
C GLY A 53 2.69 -2.99 -35.45
N PRO A 54 3.96 -2.57 -35.48
CA PRO A 54 4.80 -2.43 -34.28
C PRO A 54 4.23 -1.46 -33.23
N SER A 55 3.51 -0.43 -33.67
CA SER A 55 2.83 0.53 -32.81
C SER A 55 1.69 -0.09 -31.98
N LYS A 56 0.91 -1.03 -32.54
CA LYS A 56 -0.15 -1.76 -31.82
C LYS A 56 0.44 -2.72 -30.80
N LEU A 57 1.53 -3.41 -31.14
CA LEU A 57 2.20 -4.35 -30.25
C LEU A 57 2.86 -3.65 -29.04
N ALA A 58 3.42 -2.45 -29.24
CA ALA A 58 4.00 -1.66 -28.16
C ALA A 58 2.98 -1.31 -27.05
N LYS A 59 1.69 -1.16 -27.39
CA LYS A 59 0.61 -0.85 -26.44
C LYS A 59 0.36 -1.96 -25.42
N ILE A 60 0.65 -3.22 -25.75
CA ILE A 60 0.44 -4.38 -24.85
C ILE A 60 1.14 -4.18 -23.51
N LYS A 61 2.40 -3.73 -23.52
CA LYS A 61 3.18 -3.48 -22.29
C LYS A 61 2.54 -2.37 -21.46
N VAL A 62 2.04 -1.33 -22.12
CA VAL A 62 1.48 -0.16 -21.44
C VAL A 62 0.15 -0.51 -20.79
N ILE A 63 -0.74 -1.20 -21.51
CA ILE A 63 -2.06 -1.63 -21.00
C ILE A 63 -1.90 -2.62 -19.85
N ARG A 64 -0.98 -3.60 -19.94
CA ARG A 64 -0.68 -4.50 -18.81
C ARG A 64 -0.30 -3.74 -17.54
N LYS A 65 0.57 -2.72 -17.68
CA LYS A 65 0.97 -1.88 -16.54
C LYS A 65 -0.19 -1.01 -16.06
N SER A 66 -1.05 -0.54 -16.95
CA SER A 66 -2.25 0.23 -16.59
C SER A 66 -3.26 -0.61 -15.80
N ILE A 67 -3.57 -1.85 -16.22
CA ILE A 67 -4.41 -2.79 -15.47
C ILE A 67 -3.84 -3.04 -14.07
N ALA A 68 -2.53 -3.31 -13.99
CA ALA A 68 -1.87 -3.52 -12.70
C ALA A 68 -2.00 -2.30 -11.77
N ARG A 69 -1.90 -1.07 -12.30
CA ARG A 69 -2.08 0.16 -11.50
C ARG A 69 -3.52 0.28 -11.00
N VAL A 70 -4.52 0.06 -11.85
CA VAL A 70 -5.94 0.14 -11.47
C VAL A 70 -6.25 -0.86 -10.36
N LEU A 71 -5.88 -2.13 -10.53
CA LEU A 71 -6.08 -3.16 -9.51
C LEU A 71 -5.30 -2.87 -8.21
N THR A 72 -4.11 -2.26 -8.31
CA THR A 72 -3.35 -1.85 -7.13
C THR A 72 -4.09 -0.78 -6.34
N VAL A 73 -4.62 0.24 -7.00
CA VAL A 73 -5.38 1.32 -6.33
C VAL A 73 -6.69 0.79 -5.74
N TYR A 74 -7.41 -0.06 -6.46
CA TYR A 74 -8.61 -0.73 -5.95
C TYR A 74 -8.31 -1.52 -4.66
N ASN A 75 -7.28 -2.36 -4.68
CA ASN A 75 -6.87 -3.15 -3.51
C ASN A 75 -6.34 -2.28 -2.36
N GLN A 76 -5.69 -1.15 -2.65
CA GLN A 76 -5.27 -0.18 -1.64
C GLN A 76 -6.49 0.41 -0.93
N ASN A 77 -7.47 0.91 -1.69
CA ASN A 77 -8.71 1.50 -1.15
C ASN A 77 -9.50 0.49 -0.33
N MET A 78 -9.67 -0.73 -0.86
CA MET A 78 -10.33 -1.83 -0.15
C MET A 78 -9.63 -2.13 1.19
N ARG A 79 -8.30 -2.27 1.18
CA ARG A 79 -7.52 -2.52 2.42
C ARG A 79 -7.55 -1.35 3.39
N THR A 80 -7.61 -0.10 2.93
CA THR A 80 -7.72 1.06 3.83
C THR A 80 -9.07 1.10 4.52
N GLU A 81 -10.16 0.81 3.82
CA GLU A 81 -11.49 0.73 4.43
C GLU A 81 -11.57 -0.41 5.46
N TYR A 82 -11.07 -1.60 5.14
CA TYR A 82 -11.01 -2.70 6.12
C TYR A 82 -10.16 -2.33 7.35
N ARG A 83 -9.03 -1.62 7.18
CA ARG A 83 -8.24 -1.15 8.32
C ARG A 83 -8.99 -0.16 9.22
N LYS A 84 -9.86 0.69 8.65
CA LYS A 84 -10.73 1.59 9.43
C LYS A 84 -11.71 0.78 10.27
N VAL A 85 -12.42 -0.17 9.65
CA VAL A 85 -13.42 -1.03 10.32
C VAL A 85 -12.80 -1.84 11.47
N TYR A 86 -11.62 -2.42 11.25
CA TYR A 86 -10.93 -3.26 12.24
C TYR A 86 -9.92 -2.49 13.13
N ARG A 87 -9.91 -1.16 13.15
CA ARG A 87 -8.85 -0.38 13.84
C ARG A 87 -8.77 -0.71 15.34
N LYS A 88 -9.91 -0.71 16.02
CA LYS A 88 -10.03 -0.92 17.48
C LYS A 88 -10.54 -2.31 17.88
N ARG A 89 -10.80 -3.19 16.90
CA ARG A 89 -11.25 -4.56 17.19
C ARG A 89 -10.07 -5.41 17.62
N HIS A 90 -10.28 -6.22 18.67
CA HIS A 90 -9.26 -7.15 19.18
C HIS A 90 -8.91 -8.22 18.13
N TYR A 91 -9.93 -8.84 17.54
CA TYR A 91 -9.76 -9.88 16.52
C TYR A 91 -9.73 -9.26 15.12
N LYS A 92 -8.54 -9.24 14.52
CA LYS A 92 -8.33 -8.82 13.13
C LYS A 92 -8.01 -10.02 12.24
N PRO A 93 -8.44 -10.02 10.96
CA PRO A 93 -8.00 -10.98 9.95
C PRO A 93 -6.48 -11.04 9.86
N LEU A 94 -5.93 -12.21 9.52
CA LEU A 94 -4.48 -12.45 9.45
C LEU A 94 -3.76 -11.46 8.53
N ASP A 95 -4.39 -11.06 7.42
CA ASP A 95 -3.83 -10.14 6.43
C ASP A 95 -3.60 -8.72 6.93
N LEU A 96 -4.35 -8.30 7.95
CA LEU A 96 -4.24 -6.98 8.56
C LEU A 96 -3.34 -6.98 9.79
N ARG A 97 -2.89 -8.15 10.26
CA ARG A 97 -1.96 -8.25 11.39
C ARG A 97 -0.58 -7.78 10.97
N ILE A 98 0.20 -7.32 11.95
CA ILE A 98 1.56 -6.84 11.72
C ILE A 98 2.43 -8.02 11.27
N LYS A 99 3.12 -7.88 10.13
CA LYS A 99 4.05 -8.88 9.63
C LYS A 99 5.39 -8.78 10.35
N LYS A 100 5.53 -9.53 11.44
CA LYS A 100 6.77 -9.74 12.20
C LYS A 100 7.15 -11.22 12.18
N THR A 101 8.38 -11.55 12.59
CA THR A 101 8.80 -12.95 12.73
C THR A 101 7.99 -13.67 13.82
N ARG A 102 7.91 -15.00 13.73
CA ARG A 102 7.19 -15.83 14.71
C ARG A 102 7.72 -15.61 16.13
N ALA A 103 9.04 -15.56 16.30
CA ALA A 103 9.69 -15.29 17.58
C ALA A 103 9.24 -13.95 18.19
N ILE A 104 9.23 -12.88 17.39
CA ILE A 104 8.79 -11.55 17.86
C ILE A 104 7.29 -11.53 18.20
N ARG A 105 6.45 -12.34 17.54
CA ARG A 105 5.03 -12.45 17.90
C ARG A 105 4.77 -13.23 19.18
N ARG A 106 5.70 -14.10 19.59
CA ARG A 106 5.54 -15.00 20.76
C ARG A 106 6.24 -14.49 22.02
N ARG A 107 7.19 -13.55 21.90
CA ARG A 107 7.85 -12.94 23.07
C ARG A 107 6.85 -12.16 23.94
N LEU A 108 7.19 -12.00 25.21
CA LEU A 108 6.45 -11.17 26.16
C LEU A 108 6.34 -9.72 25.67
N THR A 109 5.26 -9.05 26.05
CA THR A 109 5.13 -7.60 25.86
C THR A 109 6.18 -6.87 26.70
N THR A 110 6.54 -5.65 26.29
CA THR A 110 7.50 -4.83 27.03
C THR A 110 7.05 -4.54 28.46
N ASN A 111 5.73 -4.43 28.68
CA ASN A 111 5.15 -4.20 29.99
C ASN A 111 5.26 -5.44 30.88
N GLU A 112 4.99 -6.63 30.34
CA GLU A 112 5.17 -7.89 31.06
C GLU A 112 6.64 -8.12 31.41
N ALA A 113 7.55 -7.92 30.45
CA ALA A 113 8.98 -8.08 30.68
C ALA A 113 9.54 -7.07 31.70
N ARG A 114 8.97 -5.85 31.77
CA ARG A 114 9.36 -4.81 32.75
C ARG A 114 8.65 -4.98 34.09
N LYS A 115 7.64 -5.84 34.21
CA LYS A 115 6.83 -5.95 35.43
C LYS A 115 7.71 -6.42 36.59
N LYS A 116 7.84 -5.56 37.61
CA LYS A 116 8.61 -5.84 38.83
C LYS A 116 7.65 -6.18 39.96
N THR A 117 8.08 -7.08 40.84
CA THR A 117 7.36 -7.36 42.09
C THR A 117 7.38 -6.14 43.01
N LEU A 118 6.39 -6.01 43.91
CA LEU A 118 6.34 -4.90 44.87
C LEU A 118 7.62 -4.80 45.71
N ARG A 119 8.20 -5.94 46.06
CA ARG A 119 9.49 -6.02 46.77
C ARG A 119 10.63 -5.39 45.96
N GLN A 120 10.75 -5.75 44.68
CA GLN A 120 11.79 -5.18 43.82
C GLN A 120 11.57 -3.68 43.58
N GLN A 121 10.33 -3.23 43.39
CA GLN A 121 10.00 -1.80 43.23
C GLN A 121 10.45 -0.98 44.44
N LYS A 122 10.15 -1.44 45.67
CA LYS A 122 10.61 -0.78 46.90
C LYS A 122 12.13 -0.72 46.97
N LYS A 123 12.83 -1.82 46.67
CA LYS A 123 14.29 -1.88 46.68
C LYS A 123 14.92 -0.88 45.68
N ASP A 124 14.40 -0.84 44.46
CA ASP A 124 14.89 0.06 43.40
C ASP A 124 14.65 1.54 43.75
N SER A 125 13.52 1.84 44.42
CA SER A 125 13.19 3.19 44.90
C SER A 125 14.11 3.65 46.02
N TYR A 126 14.35 2.78 47.00
CA TYR A 126 15.19 3.09 48.17
C TYR A 126 16.68 3.18 47.82
N PHE A 127 17.17 2.34 46.90
CA PHE A 127 18.58 2.27 46.54
C PHE A 127 18.80 2.48 45.03
N PRO A 128 18.62 3.71 44.52
CA PRO A 128 18.90 4.00 43.12
C PRO A 128 20.41 3.89 42.87
N ARG A 129 20.80 3.39 41.69
CA ARG A 129 22.20 3.41 41.24
C ARG A 129 22.65 4.85 41.10
N ARG A 130 23.52 5.30 42.02
CA ARG A 130 24.11 6.64 41.98
C ARG A 130 25.36 6.65 41.12
N LYS A 131 25.55 7.70 40.33
CA LYS A 131 26.80 7.93 39.59
C LYS A 131 27.75 8.68 40.53
N TYR A 132 28.95 8.13 40.73
CA TYR A 132 30.00 8.76 41.52
C TYR A 132 31.35 8.63 40.81
N ALA A 133 32.30 9.49 41.18
CA ALA A 133 33.68 9.44 40.75
C ALA A 133 34.57 9.64 41.97
N VAL A 134 35.74 9.01 41.99
CA VAL A 134 36.74 9.19 43.05
C VAL A 134 37.78 10.17 42.52
N LYS A 135 38.09 11.18 43.34
CA LYS A 135 39.13 12.16 43.03
C LYS A 135 40.50 11.47 43.19
N ALA A 136 41.38 11.65 42.21
CA ALA A 136 42.79 11.27 42.31
C ALA A 136 43.54 12.23 43.24
#